data_AF-C6I0T6-F1
#
_entry.id   AF-C6I0T6-F1
#
_cell.length_a   1.000
_cell.length_b   1.000
_cell.length_c   1.000
_cell.angle_alpha   90.00
_cell.angle_beta   90.00
_cell.angle_gamma   90.00
#
_symmetry.space_group_name_H-M   'P 1'
#
loop_
_entity.id
_entity.type
_entity.pdbx_description
1 polymer ?
#
loop_
_entity_poly.entity_id
_entity_poly.type
_entity_poly.pdbx_seq_one_letter_code
_entity_poly.pdbx_strand_id
1 'polypeptide(L)'
;MAPSTQTLGSSSSLRKRKQSKGRYSSFDEVVVALRDLASSLPDARQSSYPARRYEMRDALLSAFSVFYFQHPSFLDAQRENHQKRLGRNNASTIFGVFKIPSAPHIRRLLDPVPSSRVSSLIFDIGDSLWEQGHLDSYRTSIGDLLVLDVTQTVSSDTISCP
;
A
#
# COMPACT_ATOMS: atom_id res chain seq x y z
N MET A 1 7.47 -33.07 48.61
CA MET A 1 6.38 -32.57 47.75
C MET A 1 7.00 -31.81 46.59
N ALA A 2 7.08 -32.44 45.42
CA ALA A 2 7.53 -31.80 44.19
C ALA A 2 6.34 -31.05 43.56
N PRO A 3 6.54 -29.85 42.97
CA PRO A 3 5.48 -29.19 42.24
C PRO A 3 5.25 -29.92 40.92
N SER A 4 4.00 -30.27 40.67
CA SER A 4 3.54 -30.96 39.47
C SER A 4 3.77 -30.10 38.23
N THR A 5 4.53 -30.64 37.28
CA THR A 5 4.69 -30.11 35.93
C THR A 5 3.34 -30.16 35.21
N GLN A 6 2.68 -29.01 35.05
CA GLN A 6 1.56 -28.89 34.12
C GLN A 6 2.11 -28.78 32.71
N THR A 7 1.98 -29.85 31.95
CA THR A 7 2.17 -29.88 30.51
C THR A 7 1.01 -29.13 29.85
N LEU A 8 1.28 -27.92 29.33
CA LEU A 8 0.39 -27.26 28.38
C LEU A 8 0.40 -28.02 27.06
N GLY A 9 -0.50 -28.99 26.94
CA GLY A 9 -0.94 -29.50 25.65
C GLY A 9 -2.00 -28.57 25.08
N SER A 10 -1.74 -27.98 23.92
CA SER A 10 -2.75 -27.77 22.88
C SER A 10 -2.06 -27.40 21.57
N SER A 11 -1.66 -28.44 20.84
CA SER A 11 -1.39 -28.36 19.41
C SER A 11 -2.73 -28.16 18.69
N SER A 12 -3.20 -26.92 18.56
CA SER A 12 -4.25 -26.58 17.62
C SER A 12 -3.60 -26.46 16.24
N SER A 13 -3.53 -27.57 15.52
CA SER A 13 -3.18 -27.56 14.10
C SER A 13 -4.20 -26.69 13.36
N LEU A 14 -3.82 -25.46 13.03
CA LEU A 14 -4.62 -24.53 12.25
C LEU A 14 -4.91 -25.20 10.90
N ARG A 15 -6.16 -25.65 10.70
CA ARG A 15 -6.58 -26.25 9.44
C ARG A 15 -6.44 -25.21 8.33
N LYS A 16 -5.61 -25.50 7.33
CA LYS A 16 -5.50 -24.70 6.11
C LYS A 16 -6.85 -24.72 5.37
N ARG A 17 -7.36 -23.54 5.03
CA ARG A 17 -8.48 -23.37 4.10
C ARG A 17 -8.02 -23.78 2.71
N LYS A 18 -8.94 -24.34 1.93
CA LYS A 18 -8.68 -24.67 0.54
C LYS A 18 -8.67 -23.36 -0.26
N GLN A 19 -7.61 -23.12 -1.02
CA GLN A 19 -7.56 -21.95 -1.89
C GLN A 19 -8.70 -22.01 -2.92
N SER A 20 -9.47 -20.93 -2.99
CA SER A 20 -10.58 -20.74 -3.93
C SER A 20 -10.33 -19.50 -4.79
N LYS A 21 -11.06 -19.32 -5.88
CA LYS A 21 -11.01 -18.09 -6.67
C LYS A 21 -11.89 -17.04 -5.98
N GLY A 22 -11.28 -16.01 -5.39
CA GLY A 22 -11.97 -14.88 -4.75
C GLY A 22 -12.15 -13.70 -5.69
N ARG A 23 -12.55 -12.54 -5.14
CA ARG A 23 -12.77 -11.30 -5.90
C ARG A 23 -11.50 -10.79 -6.58
N TYR A 24 -10.36 -10.97 -5.92
CA TYR A 24 -9.02 -10.65 -6.41
C TYR A 24 -8.13 -11.88 -6.27
N SER A 25 -7.85 -12.56 -7.38
CA SER A 25 -7.05 -13.80 -7.43
C SER A 25 -5.69 -13.62 -8.08
N SER A 26 -5.37 -12.43 -8.59
CA SER A 26 -4.04 -12.09 -9.10
C SER A 26 -3.64 -10.65 -8.78
N PHE A 27 -2.34 -10.37 -8.84
CA PHE A 27 -1.83 -9.02 -8.69
C PHE A 27 -2.33 -8.07 -9.80
N ASP A 28 -2.47 -8.57 -11.02
CA ASP A 28 -2.98 -7.74 -12.13
C ASP A 28 -4.42 -7.26 -11.89
N GLU A 29 -5.28 -8.11 -11.33
CA GLU A 29 -6.65 -7.73 -10.94
C GLU A 29 -6.65 -6.63 -9.86
N VAL A 30 -5.72 -6.71 -8.90
CA VAL A 30 -5.53 -5.67 -7.88
C VAL A 30 -5.06 -4.36 -8.52
N VAL A 31 -4.11 -4.42 -9.46
CA VAL A 31 -3.60 -3.24 -10.17
C VAL A 31 -4.70 -2.58 -11.00
N VAL A 32 -5.55 -3.36 -11.67
CA VAL A 32 -6.71 -2.85 -12.41
C VAL A 32 -7.67 -2.13 -11.46
N ALA A 33 -8.05 -2.75 -10.35
CA ALA A 33 -8.95 -2.14 -9.37
C ALA A 33 -8.37 -0.85 -8.77
N LEU A 34 -7.05 -0.81 -8.52
CA LEU A 34 -6.36 0.38 -8.05
C LEU A 34 -6.40 1.51 -9.09
N ARG A 35 -6.19 1.21 -10.39
CA ARG A 35 -6.28 2.18 -11.48
C ARG A 35 -7.71 2.74 -11.64
N ASP A 36 -8.71 1.88 -11.50
CA ASP A 36 -10.12 2.27 -11.58
C ASP A 36 -10.49 3.21 -10.43
N LEU A 37 -10.11 2.83 -9.20
CA LEU A 37 -10.26 3.70 -8.03
C LEU A 37 -9.57 5.05 -8.24
N ALA A 38 -8.30 5.03 -8.67
CA ALA A 38 -7.49 6.22 -8.90
C ALA A 38 -8.13 7.19 -9.92
N SER A 39 -8.80 6.63 -10.93
CA SER A 39 -9.51 7.41 -11.96
C SER A 39 -10.86 7.95 -11.48
N SER A 40 -11.48 7.31 -10.49
CA SER A 40 -12.76 7.71 -9.90
C SER A 40 -12.65 8.78 -8.80
N LEU A 41 -11.42 9.11 -8.37
CA LEU A 41 -11.21 10.03 -7.26
C LEU A 41 -11.73 11.44 -7.57
N PRO A 42 -12.36 12.10 -6.59
CA PRO A 42 -12.80 13.48 -6.77
C PRO A 42 -11.59 14.40 -6.92
N ASP A 43 -11.64 15.29 -7.91
CA ASP A 43 -10.64 16.33 -8.12
C ASP A 43 -11.16 17.66 -7.56
N ALA A 44 -10.64 18.08 -6.41
CA ALA A 44 -11.07 19.30 -5.73
C ALA A 44 -10.51 20.59 -6.36
N ARG A 45 -9.66 20.48 -7.39
CA ARG A 45 -9.09 21.65 -8.07
C ARG A 45 -10.18 22.41 -8.82
N GLN A 46 -10.19 23.73 -8.70
CA GLN A 46 -10.99 24.59 -9.57
C GLN A 46 -10.60 24.35 -11.03
N SER A 47 -11.57 24.42 -11.95
CA SER A 47 -11.42 24.09 -13.38
C SER A 47 -10.44 24.98 -14.17
N SER A 48 -9.76 25.93 -13.51
CA SER A 48 -8.83 26.87 -14.11
C SER A 48 -7.48 26.22 -14.44
N TYR A 49 -7.13 26.25 -15.72
CA TYR A 49 -5.77 26.04 -16.20
C TYR A 49 -4.82 27.05 -15.51
N PRO A 50 -3.60 26.69 -15.05
CA PRO A 50 -2.78 25.51 -15.36
C PRO A 50 -2.84 24.36 -14.34
N ALA A 51 -3.91 24.25 -13.54
CA ALA A 51 -3.99 23.31 -12.42
C ALA A 51 -3.93 21.82 -12.80
N ARG A 52 -4.12 21.43 -14.08
CA ARG A 52 -4.25 20.04 -14.57
C ARG A 52 -2.99 19.43 -15.20
N ARG A 53 -1.79 19.79 -14.75
CA ARG A 53 -0.54 19.19 -15.28
C ARG A 53 -0.45 17.67 -15.02
N TYR A 54 -1.03 17.21 -13.90
CA TYR A 54 -1.08 15.83 -13.44
C TYR A 54 -2.52 15.40 -13.19
N GLU A 55 -2.86 14.17 -13.59
CA GLU A 55 -4.17 13.57 -13.30
C GLU A 55 -4.24 13.06 -11.85
N MET A 56 -5.44 12.97 -11.29
CA MET A 56 -5.66 12.33 -9.96
C MET A 56 -5.12 10.90 -9.94
N ARG A 57 -5.35 10.17 -11.03
CA ARG A 57 -4.84 8.81 -11.24
C ARG A 57 -3.33 8.74 -11.09
N ASP A 58 -2.61 9.60 -11.81
CA ASP A 58 -1.14 9.65 -11.77
C ASP A 58 -0.65 9.97 -10.36
N ALA A 59 -1.34 10.84 -9.62
CA ALA A 59 -0.97 11.20 -8.26
C ALA A 59 -1.14 10.03 -7.28
N LEU A 60 -2.29 9.36 -7.28
CA LEU A 60 -2.53 8.22 -6.37
C LEU A 60 -1.57 7.07 -6.67
N LEU A 61 -1.43 6.69 -7.94
CA LEU A 61 -0.58 5.56 -8.33
C LEU A 61 0.91 5.86 -8.12
N SER A 62 1.34 7.12 -8.30
CA SER A 62 2.69 7.54 -7.92
C SER A 62 2.90 7.44 -6.41
N ALA A 63 1.95 7.91 -5.60
CA ALA A 63 2.05 7.81 -4.14
C ALA A 63 2.09 6.35 -3.69
N PHE A 64 1.22 5.51 -4.24
CA PHE A 64 1.20 4.07 -3.96
C PHE A 64 2.53 3.40 -4.32
N SER A 65 3.14 3.77 -5.45
CA SER A 65 4.41 3.19 -5.87
C SER A 65 5.55 3.43 -4.87
N VAL A 66 5.53 4.56 -4.14
CA VAL A 66 6.51 4.85 -3.08
C VAL A 66 6.47 3.79 -1.99
N PHE A 67 5.27 3.43 -1.54
CA PHE A 67 5.08 2.40 -0.52
C PHE A 67 5.36 1.00 -1.06
N TYR A 68 4.91 0.71 -2.28
CA TYR A 68 5.11 -0.61 -2.88
C TYR A 68 6.58 -0.95 -3.12
N PHE A 69 7.37 0.00 -3.61
CA PHE A 69 8.82 -0.18 -3.80
C PHE A 69 9.63 0.12 -2.53
N GLN A 70 8.97 0.39 -1.40
CA GLN A 70 9.62 0.69 -0.12
C GLN A 70 10.66 1.82 -0.24
N HIS A 71 10.36 2.85 -1.04
CA HIS A 71 11.25 4.00 -1.15
C HIS A 71 11.29 4.75 0.19
N PRO A 72 12.48 5.14 0.68
CA PRO A 72 12.65 5.76 1.99
C PRO A 72 12.00 7.15 2.07
N SER A 73 11.77 7.81 0.94
CA SER A 73 11.03 9.06 0.86
C SER A 73 10.45 9.30 -0.53
N PHE A 74 9.48 10.21 -0.64
CA PHE A 74 9.01 10.70 -1.94
C PHE A 74 10.11 11.35 -2.78
N LEU A 75 11.12 11.97 -2.14
CA LEU A 75 12.23 12.59 -2.83
C LEU A 75 13.16 11.54 -3.44
N ASP A 76 13.41 10.45 -2.74
CA ASP A 76 14.23 9.35 -3.24
C ASP A 76 13.50 8.59 -4.34
N ALA A 77 12.20 8.35 -4.17
CA ALA A 77 11.36 7.86 -5.26
C ALA A 77 11.46 8.78 -6.49
N GLN A 78 11.37 10.11 -6.31
CA GLN A 78 11.51 11.06 -7.41
C GLN A 78 12.91 11.00 -8.03
N ARG A 79 13.98 10.96 -7.23
CA ARG A 79 15.35 10.85 -7.72
C ARG A 79 15.54 9.58 -8.54
N GLU A 80 15.18 8.42 -8.01
CA GLU A 80 15.29 7.13 -8.71
C GLU A 80 14.50 7.14 -10.03
N ASN A 81 13.27 7.67 -9.97
CA ASN A 81 12.40 7.79 -11.14
C ASN A 81 12.93 8.80 -12.19
N HIS A 82 13.66 9.84 -11.78
CA HIS A 82 14.25 10.85 -12.65
C HIS A 82 15.69 10.51 -13.12
N GLN A 83 16.43 9.67 -12.39
CA GLN A 83 17.88 9.46 -12.57
C GLN A 83 18.28 8.40 -13.61
N LYS A 84 17.34 7.77 -14.33
CA LYS A 84 17.61 7.03 -15.58
C LYS A 84 18.92 6.22 -15.63
N ARG A 85 19.11 5.22 -14.74
CA ARG A 85 20.14 4.19 -15.00
C ARG A 85 19.65 3.02 -15.86
N LEU A 86 18.35 2.82 -16.06
CA LEU A 86 17.81 1.63 -16.76
C LEU A 86 16.67 1.88 -17.76
N GLY A 87 16.36 3.13 -18.10
CA GLY A 87 15.43 3.47 -19.19
C GLY A 87 13.95 3.06 -19.00
N ARG A 88 13.58 2.45 -17.87
CA ARG A 88 12.21 2.03 -17.55
C ARG A 88 11.88 2.45 -16.13
N ASN A 89 10.73 3.08 -15.97
CA ASN A 89 10.21 3.47 -14.67
C ASN A 89 9.32 2.33 -14.13
N ASN A 90 9.64 1.80 -12.95
CA ASN A 90 8.90 0.66 -12.41
C ASN A 90 7.45 1.05 -12.08
N ALA A 91 7.21 2.27 -11.60
CA ALA A 91 5.87 2.79 -11.36
C ALA A 91 5.06 2.93 -12.67
N SER A 92 5.69 3.38 -13.76
CA SER A 92 5.02 3.43 -15.06
C SER A 92 4.73 2.03 -15.62
N THR A 93 5.66 1.09 -15.45
CA THR A 93 5.56 -0.26 -16.02
C THR A 93 4.52 -1.10 -15.26
N ILE A 94 4.52 -1.04 -13.93
CA ILE A 94 3.63 -1.85 -13.08
C ILE A 94 2.29 -1.15 -12.91
N PHE A 95 2.27 0.14 -12.54
CA PHE A 95 1.03 0.84 -12.22
C PHE A 95 0.46 1.65 -13.40
N GLY A 96 1.20 1.83 -14.50
CA GLY A 96 0.69 2.59 -15.65
C GLY A 96 0.70 4.10 -15.42
N VAL A 97 1.56 4.61 -14.53
CA VAL A 97 1.73 6.04 -14.28
C VAL A 97 2.35 6.73 -15.51
N PHE A 98 1.68 7.75 -16.03
CA PHE A 98 2.13 8.48 -17.22
C PHE A 98 3.00 9.69 -16.87
N LYS A 99 2.69 10.34 -15.74
CA LYS A 99 3.46 11.48 -15.22
C LYS A 99 3.63 11.37 -13.71
N ILE A 100 4.88 11.33 -13.25
CA ILE A 100 5.16 11.29 -11.81
C ILE A 100 5.15 12.72 -11.25
N PRO A 101 4.21 13.07 -10.35
CA PRO A 101 4.21 14.37 -9.69
C PRO A 101 5.24 14.40 -8.57
N SER A 102 5.72 15.60 -8.24
CA SER A 102 6.52 15.81 -7.03
C SER A 102 5.68 15.63 -5.76
N ALA A 103 6.31 15.37 -4.62
CA ALA A 103 5.60 15.19 -3.34
C ALA A 103 4.60 16.31 -2.99
N PRO A 104 4.94 17.62 -3.18
CA PRO A 104 3.96 18.70 -2.93
C PRO A 104 2.75 18.66 -3.86
N HIS A 105 2.92 18.17 -5.10
CA HIS A 105 1.81 18.01 -6.04
C HIS A 105 0.94 16.80 -5.67
N ILE A 106 1.55 15.70 -5.23
CA ILE A 106 0.83 14.52 -4.72
C ILE A 106 -0.04 14.94 -3.52
N ARG A 107 0.54 15.61 -2.52
CA ARG A 107 -0.18 16.09 -1.34
C ARG A 107 -1.32 17.02 -1.69
N ARG A 108 -1.08 18.03 -2.54
CA ARG A 108 -2.12 18.95 -3.00
C ARG A 108 -3.33 18.23 -3.63
N LEU A 109 -3.10 17.12 -4.32
CA LEU A 109 -4.14 16.36 -5.00
C LEU A 109 -4.85 15.38 -4.06
N LEU A 110 -4.11 14.70 -3.19
CA LEU A 110 -4.64 13.60 -2.39
C LEU A 110 -5.07 14.00 -0.97
N ASP A 111 -4.49 15.04 -0.37
CA ASP A 111 -4.87 15.50 0.99
C ASP A 111 -6.37 15.85 1.10
N PRO A 112 -7.04 16.41 0.06
CA PRO A 112 -8.48 16.64 0.09
C PRO A 112 -9.35 15.38 -0.09
N VAL A 113 -8.77 14.26 -0.53
CA VAL A 113 -9.51 13.02 -0.78
C VAL A 113 -9.73 12.28 0.54
N PRO A 114 -10.98 11.96 0.92
CA PRO A 114 -11.25 11.19 2.13
C PRO A 114 -10.55 9.83 2.08
N SER A 115 -9.84 9.45 3.15
CA SER A 115 -9.13 8.17 3.25
C SER A 115 -10.06 6.96 3.07
N SER A 116 -11.34 7.10 3.44
CA SER A 116 -12.38 6.09 3.24
C SER A 116 -12.53 5.65 1.79
N ARG A 117 -12.22 6.52 0.82
CA ARG A 117 -12.25 6.18 -0.61
C ARG A 117 -11.22 5.13 -0.97
N VAL A 118 -10.05 5.15 -0.33
CA VAL A 118 -8.95 4.22 -0.60
C VAL A 118 -9.02 3.01 0.33
N SER A 119 -9.35 3.21 1.61
CA SER A 119 -9.38 2.12 2.59
C SER A 119 -10.38 1.03 2.24
N SER A 120 -11.53 1.37 1.64
CA SER A 120 -12.51 0.37 1.21
C SER A 120 -11.91 -0.65 0.23
N LEU A 121 -11.15 -0.20 -0.77
CA LEU A 121 -10.49 -1.12 -1.71
C LEU A 121 -9.43 -1.97 -1.00
N ILE A 122 -8.66 -1.38 -0.09
CA ILE A 122 -7.63 -2.11 0.66
C ILE A 122 -8.26 -3.20 1.54
N PHE A 123 -9.39 -2.92 2.20
CA PHE A 123 -10.12 -3.92 2.98
C PHE A 123 -10.72 -5.01 2.08
N ASP A 124 -11.34 -4.66 0.95
CA ASP A 124 -11.87 -5.65 0.01
C ASP A 124 -10.78 -6.60 -0.51
N ILE A 125 -9.57 -6.09 -0.76
CA ILE A 125 -8.40 -6.91 -1.13
C ILE A 125 -7.99 -7.81 0.04
N GLY A 126 -7.91 -7.27 1.26
CA GLY A 126 -7.59 -8.02 2.46
C GLY A 126 -8.56 -9.17 2.74
N ASP A 127 -9.86 -8.90 2.68
CA ASP A 127 -10.92 -9.88 2.84
C ASP A 127 -10.84 -10.97 1.76
N SER A 128 -10.61 -10.56 0.51
CA SER A 128 -10.40 -11.50 -0.61
C SER A 128 -9.19 -12.41 -0.37
N LEU A 129 -8.07 -11.90 0.16
CA LEU A 129 -6.90 -12.71 0.50
C LEU A 129 -7.16 -13.66 1.67
N TRP A 130 -7.95 -13.21 2.65
CA TRP A 130 -8.36 -13.99 3.82
C TRP A 130 -9.27 -15.16 3.46
N GLU A 131 -10.29 -14.91 2.64
CA GLU A 131 -11.25 -15.91 2.19
C GLU A 131 -10.57 -17.00 1.36
N GLN A 132 -9.64 -16.60 0.50
CA GLN A 132 -8.87 -17.52 -0.33
C GLN A 132 -7.78 -18.28 0.43
N GLY A 133 -7.61 -18.03 1.74
CA GLY A 133 -6.62 -18.74 2.58
C GLY A 133 -5.16 -18.35 2.27
N HIS A 134 -4.92 -17.25 1.55
CA HIS A 134 -3.55 -16.77 1.29
C HIS A 134 -2.85 -16.29 2.56
N LEU A 135 -3.62 -15.91 3.59
CA LEU A 135 -3.09 -15.47 4.87
C LEU A 135 -2.90 -16.60 5.90
N ASP A 136 -3.28 -17.84 5.56
CA ASP A 136 -3.24 -18.97 6.50
C ASP A 136 -1.82 -19.28 7.02
N SER A 137 -0.78 -19.03 6.23
CA SER A 137 0.62 -19.19 6.66
C SER A 137 1.08 -18.17 7.68
N TYR A 138 0.34 -17.06 7.82
CA TYR A 138 0.63 -15.99 8.78
C TYR A 138 -0.21 -16.12 10.05
N ARG A 139 -1.08 -17.12 10.15
CA ARG A 139 -1.84 -17.39 11.37
C ARG A 139 -0.95 -17.95 12.48
N THR A 140 -1.08 -17.36 13.64
CA THR A 140 -0.50 -17.82 14.90
C THR A 140 -1.62 -18.27 15.85
N SER A 141 -1.26 -18.90 16.98
CA SER A 141 -2.23 -19.27 18.02
C SER A 141 -2.93 -18.08 18.69
N ILE A 142 -2.43 -16.85 18.48
CA ILE A 142 -2.98 -15.61 19.05
C ILE A 142 -3.63 -14.69 18.00
N GLY A 143 -3.70 -15.10 16.72
CA GLY A 143 -4.25 -14.30 15.63
C GLY A 143 -3.32 -14.24 14.40
N ASP A 144 -3.59 -13.32 13.47
CA ASP A 144 -2.79 -13.15 12.26
C ASP A 144 -1.55 -12.28 12.48
N LEU A 145 -0.41 -12.72 11.95
CA LEU A 145 0.81 -11.95 11.92
C LEU A 145 0.74 -10.91 10.80
N LEU A 146 0.49 -9.66 11.18
CA LEU A 146 0.58 -8.51 10.29
C LEU A 146 1.93 -7.81 10.54
N VAL A 147 2.84 -7.87 9.56
CA VAL A 147 4.07 -7.06 9.60
C VAL A 147 3.75 -5.71 8.98
N LEU A 148 3.49 -4.71 9.83
CA LEU A 148 3.42 -3.32 9.42
C LEU A 148 4.82 -2.72 9.52
N ASP A 149 5.47 -2.49 8.37
CA ASP A 149 6.67 -1.66 8.33
C ASP A 149 6.26 -0.19 8.50
N VAL A 150 5.99 0.20 9.75
CA VAL A 150 5.82 1.60 10.12
C VAL A 150 7.22 2.20 10.20
N THR A 151 7.71 2.74 9.08
CA THR A 151 8.88 3.61 9.11
C THR A 151 8.52 4.87 9.89
N GLN A 152 8.86 4.90 11.19
CA GLN A 152 8.62 6.04 12.03
C GLN A 152 9.42 7.25 11.51
N THR A 153 8.75 8.37 11.25
CA THR A 153 9.42 9.67 11.19
C THR A 153 9.23 10.34 12.55
N VAL A 154 10.25 10.21 13.41
CA VAL A 154 10.34 11.02 14.62
C VAL A 154 10.96 12.35 14.23
N SER A 155 10.24 13.45 14.42
CA SER A 155 10.77 14.82 14.33
C SER A 155 10.58 15.46 15.70
N SER A 156 11.68 15.90 16.31
CA SER A 156 11.71 16.59 17.59
C SER A 156 12.60 17.81 17.44
N ASP A 157 12.14 18.97 17.93
CA ASP A 157 12.93 20.21 17.95
C ASP A 157 14.07 20.16 19.00
N THR A 158 14.15 19.10 19.79
CA THR A 158 15.12 18.96 20.90
C THR A 158 16.28 18.03 20.57
N ILE A 159 16.20 17.23 19.50
CA ILE A 159 17.27 16.28 19.13
C ILE A 159 17.76 16.63 17.72
N SER A 160 18.90 17.32 17.66
CA SER A 160 19.65 17.55 16.42
C SER A 160 20.31 16.23 15.99
N CYS A 161 19.93 15.69 14.83
CA CYS A 161 20.69 14.63 14.20
C CYS A 161 21.88 15.24 13.42
N PRO A 162 23.09 14.65 13.50
CA PRO A 162 24.25 15.11 12.75
C PRO A 162 24.09 14.92 11.22
#